data_AF-A0A7S0AHS9-F1
#
_entry.id   AF-A0A7S0AHS9-F1
#
_cell.length_a   1.000
_cell.length_b   1.000
_cell.length_c   1.000
_cell.angle_alpha   90.00
_cell.angle_beta   90.00
_cell.angle_gamma   90.00
#
_symmetry.space_group_name_H-M   'P 1'
#
loop_
_entity.id
_entity.type
_entity.pdbx_description
1 polymer ?
#
loop_
_entity_poly.entity_id
_entity_poly.type
_entity_poly.pdbx_seq_one_letter_code
_entity_poly.pdbx_strand_id
1 'polypeptide(L)'
;LKPIWLICSLVPALDLRVGQHSLAVLVMSEVWMAGLETNHWDFCVASNDDLICIKKGPKTGTNKTEVHRLSAAHRYQKFSLQTGTGLHLSTASDFAFTLTNTDDLVCIKMGPTTGTSRTEVHILSRASNYQKFTLHTGTPLHITNHKEWAFVMDSYNDLICIKRGPRTGTNK
;
A
#
# COMPACT_ATOMS: atom_id res chain seq x y z
N LEU A 1 3.68 -33.32 18.29
CA LEU A 1 2.63 -33.66 19.29
C LEU A 1 1.95 -32.38 19.75
N LYS A 2 0.66 -32.20 19.42
CA LYS A 2 -0.30 -31.24 20.02
C LYS A 2 -1.20 -32.04 20.99
N PRO A 3 -2.02 -31.46 21.90
CA PRO A 3 -2.25 -30.03 22.20
C PRO A 3 -2.27 -29.68 23.72
N ILE A 4 -2.28 -28.38 24.05
CA ILE A 4 -2.78 -27.86 25.34
C ILE A 4 -4.09 -27.12 25.04
N TRP A 5 -5.15 -27.52 25.72
CA TRP A 5 -6.47 -26.92 25.69
C TRP A 5 -6.51 -25.72 26.63
N LEU A 6 -6.86 -24.52 26.14
CA LEU A 6 -7.27 -23.42 27.01
C LEU A 6 -8.77 -23.22 26.87
N ILE A 7 -9.45 -23.46 27.97
CA ILE A 7 -10.89 -23.40 28.20
C ILE A 7 -11.33 -21.94 28.09
N CYS A 8 -12.19 -21.63 27.12
CA CYS A 8 -12.92 -20.37 27.08
C CYS A 8 -14.23 -20.57 27.85
N SER A 9 -14.31 -19.97 29.04
CA SER A 9 -15.46 -20.03 29.94
C SER A 9 -16.65 -19.27 29.37
N LEU A 10 -17.82 -19.93 29.38
CA LEU A 10 -19.14 -19.34 29.13
C LEU A 10 -19.42 -18.14 30.06
N VAL A 11 -20.00 -17.09 29.49
CA VAL A 11 -20.88 -16.15 30.19
C VAL A 11 -22.25 -16.26 29.48
N PRO A 12 -23.38 -16.36 30.22
CA PRO A 12 -24.64 -16.87 29.69
C PRO A 12 -25.29 -15.89 28.70
N ALA A 13 -25.88 -16.45 27.65
CA ALA A 13 -26.74 -15.73 26.71
C ALA A 13 -27.96 -15.17 27.45
N LEU A 14 -28.07 -13.84 27.51
CA LEU A 14 -29.29 -13.16 27.91
C LEU A 14 -30.24 -13.19 26.70
N ASP A 15 -31.22 -14.10 26.75
CA ASP A 15 -32.30 -14.24 25.76
C ASP A 15 -33.26 -13.04 25.90
N LEU A 16 -33.20 -12.10 24.96
CA LEU A 16 -34.18 -11.04 24.79
C LEU A 16 -34.94 -11.32 23.48
N ARG A 17 -36.09 -11.99 23.60
CA ARG A 17 -37.04 -12.15 22.50
C ARG A 17 -37.78 -10.84 22.24
N VAL A 18 -37.63 -10.31 21.03
CA VAL A 18 -38.62 -9.44 20.40
C VAL A 18 -38.83 -9.93 18.96
N GLY A 19 -40.10 -10.08 18.58
CA GLY A 19 -40.69 -10.27 17.24
C GLY A 19 -39.85 -10.78 16.07
N GLN A 20 -40.36 -11.81 15.39
CA GLN A 20 -39.89 -12.39 14.12
C GLN A 20 -39.11 -11.44 13.20
N HIS A 21 -37.78 -11.40 13.32
CA HIS A 21 -36.77 -11.23 12.25
C HIS A 21 -35.40 -11.39 12.95
N SER A 22 -34.57 -12.32 12.48
CA SER A 22 -33.24 -12.57 13.04
C SER A 22 -32.33 -11.35 12.85
N LEU A 23 -32.03 -10.63 13.93
CA LEU A 23 -31.00 -9.59 13.99
C LEU A 23 -29.89 -10.09 14.92
N ALA A 24 -28.79 -10.56 14.33
CA ALA A 24 -27.54 -10.75 15.05
C ALA A 24 -26.99 -9.35 15.42
N VAL A 25 -27.39 -8.82 16.57
CA VAL A 25 -26.76 -7.66 17.19
C VAL A 25 -25.46 -8.13 17.82
N LEU A 26 -24.41 -8.17 17.01
CA LEU A 26 -23.06 -8.36 17.52
C LEU A 26 -22.63 -7.05 18.19
N VAL A 27 -22.72 -6.99 19.52
CA VAL A 27 -22.07 -5.96 20.34
C VAL A 27 -20.57 -6.19 20.24
N MET A 28 -19.96 -5.64 19.19
CA MET A 28 -18.51 -5.48 19.02
C MET A 28 -18.17 -3.99 18.92
N SER A 29 -18.86 -3.17 19.71
CA SER A 29 -18.92 -1.72 19.50
C SER A 29 -17.85 -0.90 20.23
N GLU A 30 -16.96 -1.45 21.07
CA GLU A 30 -16.07 -0.59 21.88
C GLU A 30 -14.61 -1.08 22.07
N VAL A 31 -14.08 -1.92 21.18
CA VAL A 31 -12.69 -2.40 21.30
C VAL A 31 -11.99 -2.34 19.93
N TRP A 32 -11.34 -1.19 19.66
CA TRP A 32 -10.37 -0.90 18.58
C TRP A 32 -10.85 -0.90 17.11
N MET A 33 -11.68 0.07 16.70
CA MET A 33 -11.82 0.46 15.29
C MET A 33 -11.20 1.84 14.99
N ALA A 34 -10.23 2.27 15.79
CA ALA A 34 -9.43 3.46 15.53
C ALA A 34 -8.11 3.05 14.87
N GLY A 35 -8.12 2.72 13.57
CA GLY A 35 -6.88 2.45 12.84
C GLY A 35 -6.94 1.49 11.65
N LEU A 36 -8.10 1.23 11.06
CA LEU A 36 -8.13 0.51 9.78
C LEU A 36 -7.72 1.48 8.66
N GLU A 37 -6.41 1.64 8.43
CA GLU A 37 -5.91 2.24 7.17
C GLU A 37 -6.16 1.23 6.04
N THR A 38 -7.39 1.20 5.51
CA THR A 38 -7.88 0.19 4.57
C THR A 38 -7.42 0.37 3.12
N ASN A 39 -6.59 1.37 2.82
CA ASN A 39 -6.15 1.63 1.45
C ASN A 39 -4.93 0.78 1.08
N HIS A 40 -5.21 -0.50 0.83
CA HIS A 40 -4.28 -1.46 0.25
C HIS A 40 -4.06 -1.26 -1.26
N TRP A 41 -4.56 -0.16 -1.83
CA TRP A 41 -4.40 0.17 -3.23
C TRP A 41 -3.72 1.51 -3.39
N ASP A 42 -2.80 1.58 -4.35
CA ASP A 42 -2.25 2.82 -4.88
C ASP A 42 -2.46 2.83 -6.40
N PHE A 43 -2.41 4.01 -7.00
CA PHE A 43 -2.74 4.20 -8.41
C PHE A 43 -1.74 5.15 -9.09
N CYS A 44 -1.31 4.76 -10.27
CA CYS A 44 -0.49 5.60 -11.15
C CYS A 44 -1.05 5.52 -12.57
N VAL A 45 -0.73 6.52 -13.39
CA VAL A 45 -1.06 6.51 -14.83
C VAL A 45 0.23 6.29 -15.59
N ALA A 46 0.26 5.26 -16.44
CA ALA A 46 1.39 4.97 -17.31
C ALA A 46 1.48 5.99 -18.46
N SER A 47 2.64 6.05 -19.10
CA SER A 47 2.93 6.92 -20.25
C SER A 47 2.01 6.71 -21.46
N ASN A 48 1.30 5.58 -21.54
CA ASN A 48 0.31 5.28 -22.57
C ASN A 48 -1.15 5.38 -22.07
N ASP A 49 -1.37 6.13 -20.99
CA ASP A 49 -2.66 6.34 -20.30
C ASP A 49 -3.26 5.09 -19.61
N ASP A 50 -2.56 3.95 -19.63
CA ASP A 50 -3.00 2.76 -18.88
C ASP A 50 -3.02 3.06 -17.38
N LEU A 51 -4.06 2.58 -16.69
CA LEU A 51 -4.16 2.71 -15.24
C LEU A 51 -3.35 1.59 -14.59
N ILE A 52 -2.37 1.96 -13.77
CA ILE A 52 -1.59 1.04 -12.94
C ILE A 52 -2.21 1.03 -11.55
N CYS A 53 -2.78 -0.10 -11.16
CA CYS A 53 -3.27 -0.35 -9.81
C CYS A 53 -2.25 -1.20 -9.05
N ILE A 54 -1.83 -0.74 -7.87
CA ILE A 54 -0.81 -1.39 -7.05
C ILE A 54 -1.49 -1.97 -5.83
N LYS A 55 -1.52 -3.30 -5.73
CA LYS A 55 -2.13 -4.01 -4.61
C LYS A 55 -1.10 -4.30 -3.54
N LYS A 56 -1.37 -3.82 -2.33
CA LYS A 56 -0.56 -3.98 -1.13
C LYS A 56 -1.15 -5.09 -0.24
N GLY A 57 -0.43 -5.46 0.80
CA GLY A 57 -0.86 -6.38 1.86
C GLY A 57 -2.09 -5.86 2.61
N PRO A 58 -2.65 -6.65 3.56
CA PRO A 58 -1.99 -7.77 4.25
C PRO A 58 -2.04 -9.10 3.50
N LYS A 59 -2.79 -9.21 2.40
CA LYS A 59 -2.80 -10.42 1.55
C LYS A 59 -3.01 -10.06 0.09
N THR A 60 -2.22 -10.67 -0.77
CA THR A 60 -2.32 -10.60 -2.23
C THR A 60 -2.34 -12.01 -2.82
N GLY A 61 -2.63 -12.14 -4.12
CA GLY A 61 -2.63 -13.45 -4.79
C GLY A 61 -1.24 -14.08 -4.90
N THR A 62 -0.19 -13.24 -4.90
CA THR A 62 1.21 -13.65 -5.04
C THR A 62 2.01 -13.60 -3.73
N ASN A 63 1.40 -13.16 -2.61
CA ASN A 63 2.09 -12.84 -1.35
C ASN A 63 3.22 -11.80 -1.50
N LYS A 64 3.16 -10.99 -2.56
CA LYS A 64 4.03 -9.84 -2.85
C LYS A 64 3.17 -8.61 -3.10
N THR A 65 3.77 -7.43 -3.18
CA THR A 65 3.06 -6.27 -3.76
C THR A 65 2.77 -6.57 -5.23
N GLU A 66 1.55 -6.33 -5.72
CA GLU A 66 1.15 -6.66 -7.09
C GLU A 66 0.92 -5.41 -7.93
N VAL A 67 1.19 -5.53 -9.23
CA VAL A 67 0.82 -4.54 -10.24
C VAL A 67 -0.26 -5.13 -11.14
N HIS A 68 -1.32 -4.36 -11.34
CA HIS A 68 -2.42 -4.64 -12.25
C HIS A 68 -2.52 -3.46 -13.24
N ARG A 69 -2.24 -3.69 -14.53
CA ARG A 69 -2.29 -2.66 -15.57
C ARG A 69 -3.57 -2.80 -16.37
N LEU A 70 -4.45 -1.80 -16.33
CA LEU A 70 -5.70 -1.75 -17.10
C LEU A 70 -5.48 -0.93 -18.36
N SER A 71 -5.85 -1.50 -19.51
CA SER A 71 -5.54 -0.92 -20.81
C SER A 71 -6.49 0.22 -21.18
N ALA A 72 -5.96 1.43 -21.38
CA ALA A 72 -6.72 2.59 -21.85
C ALA A 72 -7.28 2.37 -23.27
N ALA A 73 -6.48 1.74 -24.15
CA ALA A 73 -6.91 1.35 -25.49
C ALA A 73 -8.15 0.42 -25.49
N HIS A 74 -8.39 -0.29 -24.38
CA HIS A 74 -9.56 -1.13 -24.16
C HIS A 74 -10.56 -0.52 -23.17
N ARG A 75 -10.55 0.83 -23.01
CA ARG A 75 -11.43 1.58 -22.09
C ARG A 75 -11.38 1.04 -20.66
N TYR A 76 -10.20 0.59 -20.22
CA TYR A 76 -9.93 -0.01 -18.92
C TYR A 76 -10.71 -1.31 -18.63
N GLN A 77 -11.27 -1.96 -19.66
CA GLN A 77 -12.04 -3.20 -19.52
C GLN A 77 -11.18 -4.47 -19.61
N LYS A 78 -9.88 -4.33 -19.89
CA LYS A 78 -8.92 -5.44 -19.97
C LYS A 78 -7.68 -5.13 -19.16
N PHE A 79 -7.17 -6.15 -18.49
CA PHE A 79 -5.82 -6.11 -17.95
C PHE A 79 -4.81 -6.42 -19.06
N SER A 80 -3.85 -5.53 -19.28
CA SER A 80 -2.69 -5.81 -20.14
C SER A 80 -1.56 -6.51 -19.36
N LEU A 81 -1.57 -6.42 -18.04
CA LEU A 81 -0.66 -7.15 -17.14
C LEU A 81 -1.29 -7.33 -15.76
N GLN A 82 -1.08 -8.49 -15.14
CA GLN A 82 -1.32 -8.73 -13.72
C GLN A 82 -0.17 -9.59 -13.19
N THR A 83 0.58 -9.09 -12.20
CA THR A 83 1.74 -9.81 -11.70
C THR A 83 2.11 -9.39 -10.28
N GLY A 84 2.72 -10.31 -9.54
CA GLY A 84 3.45 -9.98 -8.31
C GLY A 84 4.76 -9.30 -8.67
N THR A 85 5.20 -8.34 -7.88
CA THR A 85 6.47 -7.64 -8.09
C THR A 85 7.62 -8.29 -7.32
N GLY A 86 8.85 -7.85 -7.59
CA GLY A 86 10.02 -8.16 -6.77
C GLY A 86 9.96 -7.54 -5.37
N LEU A 87 9.07 -6.57 -5.14
CA LEU A 87 8.87 -5.96 -3.82
C LEU A 87 8.16 -6.96 -2.89
N HIS A 88 8.64 -7.04 -1.66
CA HIS A 88 7.96 -7.77 -0.60
C HIS A 88 6.53 -7.24 -0.39
N LEU A 89 5.74 -7.98 0.36
CA LEU A 89 4.39 -7.57 0.71
C LEU A 89 4.45 -6.26 1.52
N SER A 90 4.05 -5.15 0.89
CA SER A 90 4.01 -3.82 1.51
C SER A 90 2.71 -3.63 2.29
N THR A 91 2.68 -2.74 3.30
CA THR A 91 1.42 -2.31 3.92
C THR A 91 1.01 -0.91 3.45
N ALA A 92 -0.16 -0.45 3.88
CA ALA A 92 -0.73 0.83 3.42
C ALA A 92 0.18 2.03 3.69
N SER A 93 0.95 1.99 4.78
CA SER A 93 1.77 3.09 5.30
C SER A 93 3.26 3.05 4.94
N ASP A 94 3.74 1.92 4.39
CA ASP A 94 5.18 1.67 4.25
C ASP A 94 5.78 2.28 2.98
N PHE A 95 4.96 2.40 1.92
CA PHE A 95 5.41 2.77 0.59
C PHE A 95 4.47 3.74 -0.10
N ALA A 96 5.04 4.79 -0.67
CA ALA A 96 4.42 5.56 -1.75
C ALA A 96 4.91 5.04 -3.11
N PHE A 97 4.09 5.19 -4.13
CA PHE A 97 4.40 4.71 -5.47
C PHE A 97 4.26 5.81 -6.53
N THR A 98 5.13 5.75 -7.53
CA THR A 98 5.07 6.58 -8.74
C THR A 98 5.73 5.82 -9.88
N LEU A 99 5.69 6.34 -11.10
CA LEU A 99 6.31 5.75 -12.28
C LEU A 99 7.38 6.68 -12.83
N THR A 100 8.42 6.08 -13.43
CA THR A 100 9.30 6.80 -14.36
C THR A 100 8.60 6.99 -15.71
N ASN A 101 9.19 7.79 -16.60
CA ASN A 101 8.72 7.97 -17.97
C ASN A 101 8.74 6.68 -18.82
N THR A 102 9.50 5.66 -18.39
CA THR A 102 9.55 4.33 -19.04
C THR A 102 8.59 3.33 -18.40
N ASP A 103 7.70 3.82 -17.52
CA ASP A 103 6.76 3.06 -16.69
C ASP A 103 7.44 2.12 -15.68
N ASP A 104 8.72 2.30 -15.35
CA ASP A 104 9.33 1.54 -14.24
C ASP A 104 8.72 1.97 -12.90
N LEU A 105 8.41 1.01 -12.02
CA LEU A 105 7.74 1.26 -10.76
C LEU A 105 8.72 1.75 -9.71
N VAL A 106 8.55 3.01 -9.28
CA VAL A 106 9.30 3.62 -8.19
C VAL A 106 8.53 3.40 -6.89
N CYS A 107 9.17 2.71 -5.95
CA CYS A 107 8.64 2.44 -4.61
C CYS A 107 9.47 3.25 -3.61
N ILE A 108 8.84 4.20 -2.93
CA ILE A 108 9.49 5.04 -1.92
C ILE A 108 9.18 4.47 -0.53
N LYS A 109 10.16 3.84 0.10
CA LYS A 109 10.01 3.28 1.45
C LYS A 109 10.11 4.38 2.50
N MET A 110 9.12 4.41 3.38
CA MET A 110 8.97 5.41 4.43
C MET A 110 9.03 4.79 5.82
N GLY A 111 8.89 5.63 6.84
CA GLY A 111 8.93 5.23 8.25
C GLY A 111 7.79 4.31 8.66
N PRO A 112 7.87 3.74 9.88
CA PRO A 112 8.76 4.19 10.96
C PRO A 112 10.20 3.67 10.87
N THR A 113 10.47 2.61 10.10
CA THR A 113 11.82 2.04 9.97
C THR A 113 12.16 1.65 8.53
N THR A 114 13.40 1.90 8.14
CA THR A 114 13.96 1.55 6.82
C THR A 114 15.35 0.93 6.99
N GLY A 115 15.87 0.25 5.97
CA GLY A 115 17.19 -0.38 6.03
C GLY A 115 18.34 0.63 6.15
N THR A 116 18.16 1.85 5.63
CA THR A 116 19.14 2.94 5.66
C THR A 116 18.89 3.98 6.75
N SER A 117 17.83 3.83 7.56
CA SER A 117 17.36 4.85 8.51
C SER A 117 17.05 6.21 7.88
N ARG A 118 16.81 6.23 6.56
CA ARG A 118 16.41 7.36 5.72
C ARG A 118 15.24 6.94 4.84
N THR A 119 14.60 7.89 4.15
CA THR A 119 13.65 7.51 3.09
C THR A 119 14.40 6.82 1.97
N GLU A 120 13.91 5.67 1.50
CA GLU A 120 14.58 4.88 0.46
C GLU A 120 13.81 4.90 -0.84
N VAL A 121 14.54 4.78 -1.94
CA VAL A 121 13.96 4.62 -3.27
C VAL A 121 14.36 3.26 -3.81
N HIS A 122 13.36 2.56 -4.33
CA HIS A 122 13.51 1.27 -4.99
C HIS A 122 12.86 1.37 -6.36
N ILE A 123 13.53 0.95 -7.43
CA ILE A 123 12.95 0.97 -8.78
C ILE A 123 12.87 -0.45 -9.31
N LEU A 124 11.68 -0.86 -9.72
CA LEU A 124 11.39 -2.15 -10.34
C LEU A 124 11.15 -1.96 -11.84
N SER A 125 11.88 -2.70 -12.67
CA SER A 125 11.80 -2.49 -14.12
C SER A 125 10.52 -3.05 -14.73
N ARG A 126 9.80 -2.25 -15.51
CA ARG A 126 8.68 -2.70 -16.35
C ARG A 126 9.12 -3.77 -17.34
N ALA A 127 10.30 -3.64 -17.95
CA ALA A 127 10.82 -4.63 -18.91
C ALA A 127 10.99 -6.02 -18.29
N SER A 128 11.15 -6.10 -16.97
CA SER A 128 11.19 -7.35 -16.20
C SER A 128 9.82 -7.81 -15.69
N ASN A 129 8.73 -7.17 -16.12
CA ASN A 129 7.40 -7.27 -15.49
C ASN A 129 7.45 -6.99 -13.98
N TYR A 130 8.21 -5.96 -13.59
CA TYR A 130 8.42 -5.52 -12.21
C TYR A 130 9.03 -6.56 -11.28
N GLN A 131 9.76 -7.55 -11.81
CA GLN A 131 10.40 -8.61 -11.01
C GLN A 131 11.81 -8.26 -10.54
N LYS A 132 12.51 -7.39 -11.26
CA LYS A 132 13.91 -7.05 -10.97
C LYS A 132 14.05 -5.61 -10.53
N PHE A 133 14.79 -5.40 -9.45
CA PHE A 133 15.23 -4.07 -9.04
C PHE A 133 16.34 -3.58 -9.97
N THR A 134 16.20 -2.35 -10.44
CA THR A 134 17.23 -1.61 -11.18
C THR A 134 17.95 -0.59 -10.30
N LEU A 135 17.30 -0.15 -9.23
CA LEU A 135 17.88 0.73 -8.20
C LEU A 135 17.32 0.35 -6.83
N HIS A 136 18.18 0.42 -5.81
CA HIS A 136 17.78 0.42 -4.41
C HIS A 136 18.79 1.25 -3.61
N THR A 137 18.37 2.37 -3.03
CA THR A 137 19.27 3.26 -2.27
C THR A 137 18.53 4.09 -1.23
N GLY A 138 19.25 4.52 -0.19
CA GLY A 138 18.78 5.54 0.75
C GLY A 138 18.94 6.93 0.15
N THR A 139 17.97 7.81 0.39
CA THR A 139 18.05 9.22 0.02
C THR A 139 18.70 10.04 1.13
N PRO A 140 19.15 11.28 0.87
CA PRO A 140 19.57 12.21 1.92
C PRO A 140 18.41 12.65 2.86
N LEU A 141 17.16 12.34 2.50
CA LEU A 141 15.98 12.78 3.23
C LEU A 141 15.84 11.99 4.54
N HIS A 142 15.47 12.67 5.63
CA HIS A 142 15.07 12.00 6.87
C HIS A 142 13.86 11.09 6.62
N ILE A 143 13.61 10.16 7.53
CA ILE A 143 12.45 9.26 7.46
C ILE A 143 11.17 10.08 7.30
N THR A 144 10.46 9.85 6.19
CA THR A 144 9.19 10.51 5.86
C THR A 144 7.98 9.64 6.20
N ASN A 145 6.78 10.18 5.99
CA ASN A 145 5.50 9.49 6.15
C ASN A 145 4.46 10.04 5.16
N HIS A 146 3.39 9.29 4.92
CA HIS A 146 2.32 9.69 3.98
C HIS A 146 1.53 10.94 4.41
N LYS A 147 1.53 11.32 5.69
CA LYS A 147 0.76 12.48 6.19
C LYS A 147 1.43 13.80 5.83
N GLU A 148 2.76 13.83 5.86
CA GLU A 148 3.55 15.05 5.71
C GLU A 148 4.32 15.12 4.39
N TRP A 149 4.32 14.04 3.59
CA TRP A 149 5.10 14.01 2.35
C TRP A 149 4.30 13.46 1.18
N ALA A 150 4.48 14.07 0.02
CA ALA A 150 4.10 13.53 -1.28
C ALA A 150 5.35 13.36 -2.14
N PHE A 151 5.27 12.46 -3.10
CA PHE A 151 6.36 12.10 -4.00
C PHE A 151 5.83 12.03 -5.41
N VAL A 152 6.57 12.59 -6.36
CA VAL A 152 6.28 12.51 -7.79
C VAL A 152 7.59 12.40 -8.56
N MET A 153 7.56 11.85 -9.77
CA MET A 153 8.68 11.95 -10.71
C MET A 153 8.46 13.13 -11.64
N ASP A 154 9.54 13.83 -11.99
CA ASP A 154 9.50 14.82 -13.06
C ASP A 154 9.80 14.19 -14.45
N SER A 155 9.85 15.03 -15.49
CA SER A 155 10.14 14.60 -16.86
C SER A 155 11.58 14.11 -17.08
N TYR A 156 12.50 14.31 -16.15
CA TYR A 156 13.87 13.81 -16.21
C TYR A 156 14.07 12.53 -15.39
N ASN A 157 12.99 11.99 -14.80
CA ASN A 157 13.03 10.92 -13.80
C ASN A 157 13.78 11.31 -12.52
N ASP A 158 13.71 12.58 -12.14
CA ASP A 158 14.13 13.02 -10.82
C ASP A 158 12.97 12.87 -9.83
N LEU A 159 13.27 12.34 -8.64
CA LEU A 159 12.31 12.21 -7.55
C LEU A 159 12.11 13.57 -6.87
N ILE A 160 10.90 14.11 -7.00
CA ILE A 160 10.49 15.34 -6.32
C ILE A 160 9.76 14.99 -5.02
N CYS A 161 10.34 15.43 -3.91
CA CYS A 161 9.81 15.23 -2.56
C CYS A 161 9.12 16.51 -2.07
N ILE A 162 7.81 16.45 -1.84
CA ILE A 162 6.99 17.61 -1.46
C ILE A 162 6.57 17.46 0.00
N LYS A 163 7.01 18.38 0.87
CA LYS A 163 6.54 18.47 2.25
C LYS A 163 5.16 19.12 2.30
N ARG A 164 4.17 18.40 2.83
CA ARG A 164 2.76 18.76 3.00
C ARG A 164 2.43 18.97 4.48
N GLY A 165 1.44 19.80 4.78
CA GLY A 165 0.91 20.00 6.15
C GLY A 165 1.01 21.45 6.65
N PRO A 166 0.41 21.77 7.81
CA PRO A 166 0.25 23.14 8.32
C PRO A 166 1.56 23.79 8.78
N ARG A 167 2.68 23.06 8.78
CA ARG A 167 4.01 23.56 9.11
C ARG A 167 4.99 23.13 8.03
N THR A 168 5.15 23.98 7.03
CA THR A 168 6.31 23.93 6.13
C THR A 168 7.54 24.32 6.95
N GLY A 169 8.65 23.59 6.79
CA GLY A 169 9.84 23.75 7.62
C GLY A 169 10.59 25.07 7.45
N THR A 170 10.03 26.02 6.69
CA THR A 170 10.66 27.30 6.36
C THR A 170 10.20 28.46 7.24
N ASN A 171 9.13 28.34 8.04
CA ASN A 171 8.51 29.48 8.74
C ASN A 171 8.36 30.71 7.81
N LYS A 172 8.13 30.46 6.53
CA LYS A 172 7.93 31.42 5.44
C LYS A 172 6.67 30.99 4.71
#